data_AF-A0A317MHL2-F1
#
_entry.id   AF-A0A317MHL2-F1
#
_cell.length_a   1.000
_cell.length_b   1.000
_cell.length_c   1.000
_cell.angle_alpha   90.00
_cell.angle_beta   90.00
_cell.angle_gamma   90.00
#
_symmetry.space_group_name_H-M   'P 1'
#
loop_
_entity.id
_entity.type
_entity.pdbx_description
1 polymer ?
#
loop_
_entity_poly.entity_id
_entity_poly.type
_entity_poly.pdbx_seq_one_letter_code
_entity_poly.pdbx_strand_id
1 'polypeptide(L)' 'EMGDSDSVYENPQSDYTRQLLTAAPVLDPDEARELRSERVRLRSRGD' A
#
# COMPACT_ATOMS: atom_id res chain seq x y z
N GLU A 1 23.70 -4.26 15.71
CA GLU A 1 23.35 -2.89 16.10
C GLU A 1 21.92 -2.66 15.67
N MET A 2 21.06 -2.39 16.64
CA MET A 2 19.61 -2.23 16.47
C MET A 2 19.41 -0.88 15.79
N GLY A 3 19.20 -0.90 14.48
CA GLY A 3 18.88 0.31 13.73
C GLY A 3 17.68 1.00 14.37
N ASP A 4 17.80 2.31 14.52
CA ASP A 4 16.78 3.16 15.10
C ASP A 4 15.44 2.88 14.41
N SER A 5 14.44 2.43 15.17
CA SER A 5 13.17 1.99 14.59
C SER A 5 12.45 3.12 13.88
N ASP A 6 12.71 4.37 14.25
CA ASP A 6 12.11 5.54 13.60
C ASP A 6 12.62 5.65 12.16
N SER A 7 13.88 5.31 11.90
CA SER A 7 14.42 5.29 10.53
C SER A 7 13.70 4.32 9.58
N VAL A 8 13.13 3.22 10.11
CA VAL A 8 12.35 2.24 9.33
C VAL A 8 11.00 2.82 8.91
N TYR A 9 10.38 3.63 9.77
CA TYR A 9 9.08 4.25 9.50
C TYR A 9 9.22 5.54 8.67
N GLU A 10 10.21 6.38 8.96
CA GLU A 10 10.39 7.69 8.33
C GLU A 10 11.13 7.62 7.00
N ASN A 11 12.12 6.73 6.87
CA ASN A 11 12.93 6.61 5.66
C ASN A 11 13.31 5.15 5.34
N PRO A 12 12.32 4.28 5.05
CA PRO A 12 12.55 2.87 4.74
C PRO A 12 13.47 2.72 3.52
N GLN A 13 14.68 2.20 3.75
CA GLN A 13 15.69 1.99 2.70
C GLN A 13 15.41 0.74 1.84
N SER A 14 14.68 -0.24 2.39
CA SER A 14 14.37 -1.49 1.70
C SER A 14 13.01 -1.40 0.99
N ASP A 15 12.97 -1.83 -0.28
CA ASP A 15 11.72 -1.96 -1.05
C ASP A 15 10.70 -2.86 -0.37
N TYR A 16 11.16 -3.95 0.25
CA TYR A 16 10.30 -4.86 0.99
C TYR A 16 9.60 -4.16 2.17
N THR A 17 10.35 -3.36 2.93
CA THR A 17 9.81 -2.57 4.04
C THR A 17 8.83 -1.51 3.55
N ARG A 18 9.16 -0.81 2.45
CA ARG A 18 8.24 0.15 1.81
C ARG A 18 6.91 -0.52 1.45
N GLN A 19 6.97 -1.68 0.79
CA GLN A 19 5.77 -2.43 0.42
C GLN A 19 4.91 -2.81 1.63
N LEU A 20 5.53 -3.31 2.71
CA LEU A 20 4.80 -3.66 3.93
C LEU A 20 4.13 -2.44 4.58
N LEU A 21 4.84 -1.33 4.70
CA LEU A 21 4.30 -0.10 5.29
C LEU A 21 3.12 0.44 4.48
N THR A 22 3.13 0.27 3.15
CA THR A 22 2.03 0.71 2.27
C THR A 22 0.93 -0.33 2.05
N ALA A 23 1.05 -1.54 2.63
CA ALA A 23 0.09 -2.62 2.39
C ALA A 23 -1.28 -2.40 3.05
N ALA A 24 -1.41 -1.35 3.87
CA ALA A 24 -2.65 -1.01 4.54
C ALA A 24 -3.76 -0.62 3.54
N PRO A 25 -5.03 -0.93 3.83
CA PRO A 25 -6.15 -0.48 3.03
C PRO A 25 -6.39 1.03 3.19
N VAL A 26 -6.91 1.66 2.14
CA VAL A 26 -7.42 3.04 2.20
C VAL A 26 -8.59 3.10 3.18
N LEU A 27 -8.50 4.05 4.13
CA LEU A 27 -9.49 4.20 5.22
C LEU A 27 -10.69 5.07 4.82
N ASP A 28 -10.52 5.97 3.85
CA ASP A 28 -11.65 6.74 3.32
C ASP A 28 -12.61 5.81 2.56
N PRO A 29 -13.90 5.75 2.94
CA PRO A 29 -14.84 4.82 2.34
C PRO A 29 -15.15 5.09 0.87
N ASP A 30 -15.12 6.36 0.44
CA ASP A 30 -15.41 6.77 -0.93
C ASP A 30 -14.22 6.45 -1.84
N GLU A 31 -13.00 6.81 -1.42
CA GLU A 31 -11.77 6.46 -2.14
C GLU A 31 -11.59 4.93 -2.24
N ALA A 32 -11.83 4.21 -1.14
CA ALA A 32 -11.76 2.76 -1.14
C ALA A 32 -12.79 2.13 -2.09
N ARG A 33 -13.97 2.74 -2.27
CA ARG A 33 -14.99 2.27 -3.23
C ARG A 33 -14.54 2.46 -4.66
N GLU A 34 -13.93 3.61 -4.97
CA GLU A 34 -13.38 3.90 -6.29
C GLU A 34 -12.30 2.88 -6.68
N LEU A 35 -11.29 2.68 -5.82
CA LEU A 35 -10.21 1.72 -6.03
C LEU A 35 -10.72 0.28 -6.21
N ARG A 36 -11.75 -0.13 -5.47
CA ARG A 36 -12.39 -1.44 -5.66
C ARG A 36 -13.05 -1.54 -7.04
N SER A 37 -13.75 -0.48 -7.47
CA SER A 37 -14.42 -0.45 -8.78
C SER A 37 -13.42 -0.51 -9.93
N GLU A 38 -12.30 0.21 -9.82
CA GLU A 38 -11.21 0.19 -10.79
C GLU A 38 -10.59 -1.20 -10.88
N ARG A 39 -10.30 -1.83 -9.74
CA ARG A 39 -9.75 -3.19 -9.70
C ARG A 39 -10.67 -4.21 -10.36
N VAL A 40 -11.99 -4.08 -10.19
CA VAL A 40 -12.97 -4.94 -10.89
C VAL A 40 -12.90 -4.71 -12.41
N ARG A 41 -12.87 -3.44 -12.86
CA ARG A 41 -12.77 -3.10 -14.29
C ARG A 41 -11.49 -3.65 -14.93
N LEU A 42 -10.34 -3.49 -14.26
CA LEU A 42 -9.05 -3.97 -14.75
C LEU A 42 -9.05 -5.49 -14.91
N ARG A 43 -9.61 -6.21 -13.94
CA ARG A 43 -9.75 -7.68 -14.03
C ARG A 43 -10.63 -8.08 -15.22
N SER A 44 -11.77 -7.41 -15.42
CA SER A 44 -12.66 -7.70 -16.55
C SER A 44 -12.12 -7.34 -17.93
N ARG A 45 -11.05 -6.53 -18.01
CA ARG A 45 -10.38 -6.19 -19.29
C ARG A 45 -9.27 -7.18 -19.65
N GLY A 46 -8.76 -7.93 -18.66
CA GLY A 46 -7.66 -8.87 -18.83
C GLY A 46 -8.08 -10.32 -19.09
N ASP A 47 -9.38 -10.62 -19.03
CA ASP A 47 -10.02 -11.87 -19.48
C ASP A 47 -10.50 -11.75 -20.93
#